data_AF-A0A1P8W8W9-F1
#
_entry.id   AF-A0A1P8W8W9-F1
#
_cell.length_a   1.000
_cell.length_b   1.000
_cell.length_c   1.000
_cell.angle_alpha   90.00
_cell.angle_beta   90.00
_cell.angle_gamma   90.00
#
_symmetry.space_group_name_H-M   'P 1'
#
loop_
_entity.id
_entity.type
_entity.pdbx_description
1 polymer ?
#
loop_
_entity_poly.entity_id
_entity_poly.type
_entity_poly.pdbx_seq_one_letter_code
_entity_poly.pdbx_strand_id
1 'polypeptide(L)'
;MDGSPVGINAAMTGTDVATYTRERPGVSAFELEDGVIYHTYSTFARGLDVLWSQYQWLDRAPRGRNESAFWWRRHDEYDNSPSSADGAQHNLFG
;
A
#
# COMPACT_ATOMS: atom_id res chain seq x y z
N MET A 1 13.71 -6.89 -15.20
CA MET A 1 13.00 -6.98 -13.90
C MET A 1 12.71 -8.45 -13.66
N ASP A 2 12.99 -8.98 -12.48
CA ASP A 2 12.52 -10.32 -12.15
C ASP A 2 10.99 -10.23 -12.03
N GLY A 3 10.25 -10.98 -12.84
CA GLY A 3 8.77 -10.91 -12.88
C GLY A 3 8.08 -11.41 -11.60
N SER A 4 8.80 -11.51 -10.49
CA SER A 4 8.28 -11.90 -9.20
C SER A 4 7.34 -10.81 -8.67
N PRO A 5 6.30 -11.16 -7.88
CA PRO A 5 5.43 -10.16 -7.27
C PRO A 5 6.20 -9.12 -6.43
N VAL A 6 7.32 -9.52 -5.80
CA VAL A 6 8.17 -8.61 -5.02
C VAL A 6 9.00 -7.70 -5.94
N GLY A 7 9.50 -8.22 -7.06
CA GLY A 7 10.22 -7.46 -8.10
C GLY A 7 9.36 -6.38 -8.76
N ILE A 8 8.11 -6.72 -9.07
CA ILE A 8 7.12 -5.76 -9.59
C ILE A 8 6.88 -4.65 -8.56
N ASN A 9 6.71 -4.99 -7.28
CA ASN A 9 6.46 -3.99 -6.25
C ASN A 9 7.66 -3.09 -5.96
N ALA A 10 8.87 -3.65 -6.00
CA ALA A 10 10.10 -2.88 -5.88
C ALA A 10 10.21 -1.86 -7.03
N ALA A 11 9.98 -2.31 -8.27
CA ALA A 11 9.97 -1.43 -9.44
C ALA A 11 8.91 -0.32 -9.36
N MET A 12 7.69 -0.63 -8.90
CA MET A 12 6.62 0.36 -8.71
C MET A 12 6.96 1.43 -7.67
N THR A 13 7.84 1.11 -6.73
CA THR A 13 8.34 2.06 -5.72
C THR A 13 9.68 2.67 -6.12
N GLY A 14 10.12 2.49 -7.37
CA GLY A 14 11.36 3.07 -7.88
C GLY A 14 12.62 2.58 -7.15
N THR A 15 12.57 1.38 -6.56
CA THR A 15 13.66 0.81 -5.76
C THR A 15 13.94 -0.64 -6.15
N ASP A 16 15.03 -1.21 -5.62
CA ASP A 16 15.39 -2.62 -5.84
C ASP A 16 14.72 -3.55 -4.82
N VAL A 17 14.69 -4.86 -5.10
CA VAL A 17 14.03 -5.86 -4.26
C VAL A 17 14.55 -5.89 -2.82
N ALA A 18 15.86 -5.70 -2.61
CA ALA A 18 16.44 -5.73 -1.27
C ALA A 18 16.02 -4.50 -0.46
N THR A 19 16.04 -3.32 -1.09
CA THR A 19 15.58 -2.07 -0.47
C THR A 19 14.08 -2.10 -0.21
N TYR A 20 13.28 -2.52 -1.20
CA TYR A 20 11.84 -2.71 -1.05
C TYR A 20 11.51 -3.62 0.12
N THR A 21 12.22 -4.75 0.27
CA THR A 21 11.94 -5.71 1.35
C THR A 21 12.26 -5.15 2.73
N ARG A 22 13.27 -4.29 2.85
CA ARG A 22 13.66 -3.65 4.12
C ARG A 22 12.73 -2.52 4.56
N GLU A 23 12.20 -1.75 3.62
CA GLU A 23 11.39 -0.55 3.90
C GLU A 23 9.88 -0.81 3.93
N ARG A 24 9.48 -2.09 3.86
CA ARG A 24 8.08 -2.47 3.91
C ARG A 24 7.43 -2.08 5.25
N PRO A 25 6.14 -1.72 5.23
CA PRO A 25 5.37 -1.53 6.46
C PRO A 25 5.47 -2.76 7.35
N GLY A 26 5.77 -2.53 8.61
CA GLY A 26 5.88 -3.54 9.65
C GLY A 26 5.53 -2.93 11.00
N VAL A 27 5.10 -3.79 11.92
CA VAL A 27 4.88 -3.43 13.33
C VAL A 27 5.77 -4.32 14.17
N SER A 28 6.43 -3.72 15.15
CA SER A 28 7.22 -4.42 16.15
C SER A 28 6.83 -3.92 17.53
N ALA A 29 6.73 -4.82 18.50
CA ALA A 29 6.59 -4.50 19.91
C ALA A 29 7.86 -4.90 20.64
N PHE A 30 8.32 -4.01 21.51
CA PHE A 30 9.47 -4.23 22.36
C PHE A 30 9.07 -4.07 23.82
N GLU A 31 9.57 -4.97 24.66
CA GLU A 31 9.38 -4.93 26.11
C GLU A 31 10.73 -4.74 26.79
N LEU A 32 10.79 -3.84 27.77
CA LEU A 32 11.96 -3.63 28.60
C LEU A 32 11.72 -4.27 29.97
N GLU A 33 12.46 -5.33 30.27
CA GLU A 33 12.38 -6.06 31.55
C GLU A 33 13.80 -6.33 32.06
N ASP A 34 14.05 -5.99 33.33
CA ASP A 34 15.37 -6.12 33.99
C ASP A 34 16.55 -5.54 33.20
N GLY A 35 16.32 -4.45 32.47
CA GLY A 35 17.33 -3.77 31.65
C GLY A 35 17.61 -4.45 30.30
N VAL A 36 16.88 -5.52 29.96
CA VAL A 36 16.96 -6.24 28.68
C VAL A 36 15.78 -5.84 27.81
N ILE A 37 16.05 -5.55 26.53
CA ILE A 37 15.02 -5.27 25.54
C ILE A 37 14.68 -6.57 24.79
N TYR A 38 13.42 -6.98 24.87
CA TYR A 38 12.88 -8.14 24.17
C TYR A 38 12.06 -7.69 22.96
N HIS A 39 12.26 -8.34 21.83
CA HIS A 39 11.39 -8.19 20.65
C HIS A 39 10.25 -9.20 20.76
N THR A 40 9.16 -8.80 21.42
CA THR A 40 8.08 -9.71 21.83
C THR A 40 7.08 -9.99 20.72
N TYR A 41 7.00 -9.11 19.73
CA TYR A 41 6.15 -9.29 18.56
C TYR A 41 6.70 -8.57 17.35
N SER A 42 6.61 -9.21 16.18
CA SER A 42 6.89 -8.58 14.89
C SER A 42 5.93 -9.11 13.84
N THR A 43 5.42 -8.23 12.99
CA THR A 43 4.57 -8.63 11.88
C THR A 43 4.80 -7.75 10.65
N PHE A 44 4.64 -8.37 9.49
CA PHE A 44 4.82 -7.76 8.17
C PHE A 44 3.75 -8.29 7.21
N ALA A 45 3.60 -7.62 6.07
CA ALA A 45 2.68 -8.03 5.01
C ALA A 45 1.26 -8.27 5.56
N ARG A 46 0.70 -9.47 5.35
CA ARG A 46 -0.69 -9.81 5.70
C ARG A 46 -0.97 -9.75 7.20
N GLY A 47 0.06 -9.83 8.05
CA GLY A 47 -0.15 -9.73 9.49
C GLY A 47 -0.46 -8.30 9.97
N LEU A 48 -0.36 -7.29 9.08
CA LEU A 48 -0.89 -5.94 9.33
C LEU A 48 -2.37 -5.78 8.94
N ASP A 49 -2.96 -6.74 8.22
CA ASP A 49 -4.33 -6.63 7.69
C ASP A 49 -5.38 -6.48 8.81
N VAL A 50 -5.08 -6.97 10.01
CA VAL A 50 -5.96 -6.85 11.20
C VAL A 50 -5.81 -5.50 11.90
N LEU A 51 -4.66 -4.84 11.75
CA LEU A 51 -4.37 -3.52 12.32
C LEU A 51 -4.86 -2.39 11.39
N TRP A 52 -4.94 -2.65 10.08
CA TRP A 52 -5.56 -1.77 9.09
C TRP A 52 -7.03 -2.15 8.88
N SER A 53 -7.92 -1.51 9.64
CA SER A 53 -9.35 -1.84 9.70
C SER A 53 -10.04 -1.92 8.33
N GLN A 54 -9.57 -1.21 7.29
CA GLN A 54 -10.23 -1.13 5.99
C GLN A 54 -10.25 -2.46 5.20
N TYR A 55 -9.23 -3.30 5.30
CA TYR A 55 -9.16 -4.54 4.50
C TYR A 55 -10.16 -5.59 4.95
N GLN A 56 -10.34 -5.74 6.26
CA GLN A 56 -11.30 -6.67 6.84
C GLN A 56 -12.75 -6.34 6.44
N TRP A 57 -13.05 -5.05 6.24
CA TRP A 57 -14.33 -4.61 5.71
C TRP A 57 -14.51 -4.99 4.24
N LEU A 58 -13.47 -4.82 3.41
CA LEU A 58 -13.52 -5.15 1.98
C LEU A 58 -13.61 -6.66 1.71
N ASP A 59 -13.00 -7.51 2.55
CA ASP A 59 -13.11 -8.98 2.42
C ASP A 59 -14.55 -9.50 2.59
N ARG A 60 -15.44 -8.72 3.19
CA ARG A 60 -16.85 -9.04 3.40
C ARG A 60 -17.76 -8.51 2.29
N ALA A 61 -17.23 -7.69 1.38
CA ALA A 61 -17.99 -7.23 0.22
C ALA A 61 -18.21 -8.40 -0.77
N PRO A 62 -19.31 -8.43 -1.55
CA PRO A 62 -19.58 -9.49 -2.52
C PRO A 62 -18.49 -9.71 -3.58
N ARG A 63 -17.64 -8.70 -3.83
CA ARG A 63 -16.48 -8.80 -4.75
C ARG A 63 -15.14 -8.91 -4.01
N GLY A 64 -15.19 -9.10 -2.69
CA GLY A 64 -14.04 -9.00 -1.80
C GLY A 64 -13.30 -7.67 -2.02
N ARG A 65 -11.97 -7.75 -1.99
CA ARG A 65 -11.09 -6.61 -2.29
C ARG A 65 -11.14 -6.13 -3.75
N ASN A 66 -11.52 -6.99 -4.70
CA ASN A 66 -11.60 -6.66 -6.14
C ASN A 66 -10.35 -5.93 -6.69
N GLU A 67 -9.15 -6.29 -6.19
CA GLU A 67 -7.88 -5.68 -6.58
C GLU A 67 -7.25 -6.44 -7.75
N SER A 68 -7.02 -5.77 -8.87
CA SER A 68 -6.21 -6.28 -9.99
C SER A 68 -4.72 -5.97 -9.82
N ALA A 69 -4.40 -4.95 -9.03
CA ALA A 69 -3.06 -4.49 -8.64
C ALA A 69 -3.19 -3.55 -7.42
N PHE A 70 -2.05 -3.08 -6.89
CA PHE A 70 -2.01 -2.05 -5.85
C PHE A 70 -2.55 -0.72 -6.38
N TRP A 71 -3.51 -0.10 -5.68
CA TRP A 71 -4.18 1.14 -6.11
C TRP A 71 -3.73 2.39 -5.35
N TRP A 72 -3.02 2.24 -4.23
CA TRP A 72 -2.39 3.34 -3.52
C TRP A 72 -1.17 3.84 -4.28
N ARG A 73 -1.07 5.16 -4.42
CA ARG A 73 0.03 5.89 -5.05
C ARG A 73 0.85 6.58 -3.96
N ARG A 74 2.08 6.99 -4.30
CA ARG A 74 2.82 7.89 -3.41
C ARG A 74 2.11 9.24 -3.32
N HIS A 75 2.29 9.95 -2.22
CA HIS A 75 1.60 11.21 -1.95
C HIS A 75 1.85 12.28 -3.03
N ASP A 76 3.04 12.29 -3.62
CA ASP A 76 3.47 13.17 -4.70
C ASP A 76 3.01 12.73 -6.10
N GLU A 77 2.40 11.55 -6.24
CA GLU A 77 1.94 11.01 -7.52
C GLU A 77 0.46 11.28 -7.80
N TYR A 78 -0.30 11.82 -6.84
CA TYR A 78 -1.74 12.07 -7.01
C TYR A 78 -2.03 13.21 -8.01
N ASP A 79 -1.16 14.23 -8.07
CA ASP A 79 -1.29 15.38 -8.98
C ASP A 79 -0.92 15.05 -10.44
N ASN A 80 -0.32 13.87 -10.68
CA ASN A 80 0.03 13.37 -12.02
C ASN A 80 -1.03 12.45 -12.63
N SER A 81 -2.25 12.47 -12.07
CA SER A 81 -3.40 11.87 -12.74
C SER A 81 -3.58 12.56 -14.10
N PRO A 82 -3.69 11.85 -15.24
CA PRO A 82 -3.97 12.51 -16.50
C PRO A 82 -5.29 13.25 -16.30
N SER A 83 -5.26 14.59 -16.38
CA SER A 83 -6.48 15.35 -16.51
C SER A 83 -7.15 14.79 -17.75
N SER A 84 -8.32 14.20 -17.58
CA SER A 84 -9.18 13.83 -18.69
C SER A 84 -9.66 15.14 -19.31
N ALA A 85 -8.81 15.73 -20.14
CA ALA A 85 -9.17 16.70 -21.14
C ALA A 85 -9.66 15.91 -22.34
N ASP A 86 -10.98 15.84 -22.51
CA ASP A 86 -11.54 15.95 -23.86
C ASP A 86 -12.87 16.70 -23.79
N GLY A 87 -13.00 17.70 -24.65
CA GLY A 87 -13.92 18.83 -24.49
C GLY A 87 -15.37 18.59 -24.92
N ALA A 88 -16.27 19.39 -24.35
CA ALA A 88 -17.48 19.83 -25.03
C ALA A 88 -17.88 21.20 -24.45
N GLN A 89 -17.87 22.20 -25.31
CA GLN A 89 -18.46 23.50 -25.04
C GLN A 89 -19.98 23.36 -24.98
N HIS A 90 -20.63 23.92 -23.97
CA HIS A 90 -21.95 24.55 -24.16
C HIS A 90 -22.33 25.45 -22.98
N ASN A 91 -22.51 26.74 -23.27
CA ASN A 91 -23.26 27.68 -22.44
C ASN A 91 -24.70 27.19 -22.25
N LEU A 92 -25.26 27.32 -21.04
CA LEU A 92 -26.63 27.82 -20.86
C LEU A 92 -26.90 28.24 -19.40
N PHE A 93 -26.67 29.52 -19.11
CA PHE A 93 -27.53 30.25 -18.18
C PHE A 93 -28.75 30.72 -18.97
N GLY A 94 -29.94 30.42 -18.44
CA GLY A 94 -31.25 30.85 -18.90
C GLY A 94 -32.27 30.49 -17.85
#